data_AF-A0A7S3F516-F1
#
_entry.id   AF-A0A7S3F516-F1
#
_cell.length_a   1.000
_cell.length_b   1.000
_cell.length_c   1.000
_cell.angle_alpha   90.00
_cell.angle_beta   90.00
_cell.angle_gamma   90.00
#
_symmetry.space_group_name_H-M   'P 1'
#
loop_
_entity.id
_entity.type
_entity.pdbx_description
1 polymer ?
#
loop_
_entity_poly.entity_id
_entity_poly.type
_entity_poly.pdbx_seq_one_letter_code
_entity_poly.pdbx_strand_id
1 'polypeptide(L)'
;LVCGGDGWLSFMGNEFGHPAWIDFPREGNGQSFEHARRRWSLADADPESRHAALERFDAALMALDEEHMLLSAAHVECTHCNEGAKVVSIERGDLVCVFNLSRYHSHVDYRLGMPMAGQWQRVLDSDLADFAGHSRLMDGGDTVLAHSLPPGELCDRRHAAASLYLPALTASVFKMKPGAGYDPMETYSSELGGAGDYGEEEVWW
;
A
#
# COMPACT_ATOMS: atom_id res chain seq x y z
N LEU A 1 1.38 10.02 4.55
CA LEU A 1 0.92 9.99 3.15
C LEU A 1 -0.44 9.32 3.04
N VAL A 2 -0.57 8.01 3.29
CA VAL A 2 -1.78 7.23 2.94
C VAL A 2 -3.06 7.57 3.70
N CYS A 3 -3.07 7.82 5.02
CA CYS A 3 -4.34 8.01 5.76
C CYS A 3 -4.42 9.30 6.59
N GLY A 4 -3.43 10.18 6.50
CA GLY A 4 -3.29 11.33 7.40
C GLY A 4 -4.07 12.59 7.01
N GLY A 5 -4.59 12.67 5.79
CA GLY A 5 -5.25 13.85 5.23
C GLY A 5 -4.82 14.15 3.79
N ASP A 6 -5.12 15.36 3.33
CA ASP A 6 -5.04 15.78 1.92
C ASP A 6 -3.76 16.56 1.57
N GLY A 7 -2.76 16.51 2.46
CA GLY A 7 -1.48 17.17 2.27
C GLY A 7 -0.36 16.40 2.97
N TRP A 8 0.87 16.60 2.48
CA TRP A 8 2.07 16.07 3.08
C TRP A 8 3.06 17.19 3.36
N LEU A 9 3.74 17.10 4.50
CA LEU A 9 4.77 18.06 4.89
C LEU A 9 5.89 17.27 5.56
N SER A 10 7.11 17.49 5.09
CA SER A 10 8.33 17.04 5.74
C SER A 10 9.19 18.25 6.10
N PHE A 11 9.81 18.22 7.28
CA PHE A 11 10.76 19.25 7.70
C PHE A 11 12.16 18.88 7.23
N MET A 12 12.93 19.86 6.74
CA MET A 12 14.23 19.64 6.09
C MET A 12 15.15 18.67 6.86
N GLY A 13 15.57 17.61 6.18
CA GLY A 13 16.39 16.54 6.71
C GLY A 13 15.60 15.32 7.24
N ASN A 14 14.30 15.43 7.49
CA ASN A 14 13.52 14.29 7.97
C ASN A 14 13.27 13.25 6.86
N GLU A 15 13.27 13.67 5.60
CA GLU A 15 13.14 12.82 4.41
C GLU A 15 14.23 11.73 4.33
N PHE A 16 15.44 12.01 4.81
CA PHE A 16 16.54 11.03 4.88
C PHE A 16 16.85 10.58 6.32
N GLY A 17 15.98 10.88 7.28
CA GLY A 17 16.17 10.51 8.68
C GLY A 17 17.40 11.16 9.33
N HIS A 18 17.59 12.47 9.13
CA HIS A 18 18.70 13.22 9.71
C HIS A 18 18.80 12.96 11.24
N PRO A 19 19.97 12.54 11.74
CA PRO A 19 20.13 12.15 13.14
C PRO A 19 20.19 13.37 14.07
N ALA A 20 20.18 13.11 15.37
CA ALA A 20 20.20 14.11 16.44
C ALA A 20 18.97 15.05 16.39
N TRP A 21 19.08 16.19 17.06
CA TRP A 21 18.03 17.20 17.18
C TRP A 21 18.53 18.57 16.70
N ILE A 22 17.60 19.52 16.59
CA ILE A 22 17.89 20.92 16.30
C ILE A 22 18.05 21.65 17.62
N ASP A 23 19.15 22.39 17.76
CA ASP A 23 19.32 23.32 18.87
C ASP A 23 20.02 24.57 18.35
N PHE A 24 19.43 25.73 18.62
CA PHE A 24 19.99 27.02 18.22
C PHE A 24 20.99 27.50 19.29
N PRO A 25 21.97 28.34 18.92
CA PRO A 25 22.88 28.96 19.87
C PRO A 25 22.11 29.70 20.97
N ARG A 26 22.39 29.35 22.22
CA ARG A 26 21.80 29.97 23.41
C ARG A 26 22.74 29.81 24.61
N GLU A 27 22.50 30.57 25.67
CA GLU A 27 23.33 30.50 26.89
C GLU A 27 23.45 29.07 27.43
N GLY A 28 22.33 28.33 27.49
CA GLY A 28 22.30 26.96 28.01
C GLY A 28 23.01 25.89 27.16
N ASN A 29 23.55 26.24 25.99
CA ASN A 29 24.44 25.38 25.21
C ASN A 29 25.78 26.06 24.87
N GLY A 30 26.13 27.15 25.57
CA GLY A 30 27.38 27.87 25.36
C GLY A 30 27.46 28.58 24.02
N GLN A 31 26.32 29.05 23.47
CA GLN A 31 26.22 29.64 22.13
C GLN A 31 26.70 28.69 21.01
N SER A 32 26.47 27.38 21.17
CA SER A 32 26.93 26.36 20.22
C SER A 32 26.08 26.36 18.94
N PHE A 33 26.76 26.25 17.80
CA PHE A 33 26.15 26.07 16.47
C PHE A 33 26.17 24.60 16.00
N GLU A 34 26.66 23.67 16.82
CA GLU A 34 26.87 22.28 16.41
C GLU A 34 25.61 21.59 15.88
N HIS A 35 24.45 21.90 16.48
CA HIS A 35 23.14 21.36 16.12
C HIS A 35 22.29 22.31 15.26
N ALA A 36 22.78 23.51 14.98
CA ALA A 36 22.11 24.52 14.15
C ALA A 36 22.48 24.37 12.67
N ARG A 37 22.46 23.14 12.15
CA ARG A 37 22.89 22.80 10.78
C ARG A 37 22.18 21.56 10.23
N ARG A 38 22.35 21.31 8.94
CA ARG A 38 22.03 20.02 8.30
C ARG A 38 23.29 19.33 7.82
N ARG A 39 23.30 18.01 7.91
CA ARG A 39 24.36 17.11 7.43
C ARG A 39 23.95 16.47 6.11
N TRP A 40 23.87 17.26 5.05
CA TRP A 40 23.49 16.80 3.71
C TRP A 40 24.40 15.67 3.19
N SER A 41 25.67 15.67 3.61
CA SER A 41 26.62 14.60 3.33
C SER A 41 26.17 13.20 3.77
N LEU A 42 25.13 13.06 4.60
CA LEU A 42 24.54 11.77 4.97
C LEU A 42 23.64 11.22 3.85
N ALA A 43 22.88 12.10 3.20
CA ALA A 43 22.04 11.80 2.04
C ALA A 43 22.92 11.58 0.79
N ASP A 44 23.92 12.45 0.59
CA ASP A 44 24.88 12.37 -0.53
C ASP A 44 25.94 11.26 -0.36
N ALA A 45 25.85 10.46 0.70
CA ALA A 45 26.81 9.39 0.97
C ALA A 45 26.70 8.25 -0.07
N ASP A 46 27.61 7.28 0.03
CA ASP A 46 27.63 6.09 -0.83
C ASP A 46 26.22 5.47 -0.99
N PRO A 47 25.86 4.91 -2.17
CA PRO A 47 24.62 4.18 -2.39
C PRO A 47 24.17 3.21 -1.27
N GLU A 48 25.12 2.59 -0.56
CA GLU A 48 24.85 1.70 0.59
C GLU A 48 24.41 2.44 1.88
N SER A 49 24.45 3.78 1.89
CA SER A 49 24.01 4.61 3.01
C SER A 49 22.52 4.41 3.29
N ARG A 50 22.20 4.09 4.55
CA ARG A 50 20.82 3.99 5.02
C ARG A 50 20.07 5.33 4.96
N HIS A 51 20.77 6.45 5.06
CA HIS A 51 20.16 7.78 4.90
C HIS A 51 19.79 8.05 3.45
N ALA A 52 20.69 7.73 2.51
CA ALA A 52 20.40 7.81 1.08
C ALA A 52 19.23 6.89 0.68
N ALA A 53 19.15 5.70 1.29
CA ALA A 53 18.03 4.79 1.09
C ALA A 53 16.68 5.34 1.57
N LEU A 54 16.66 6.02 2.73
CA LEU A 54 15.46 6.72 3.22
C LEU A 54 15.06 7.87 2.29
N GLU A 55 16.02 8.64 1.78
CA GLU A 55 15.76 9.71 0.80
C GLU A 55 15.13 9.15 -0.49
N ARG A 56 15.67 8.04 -1.02
CA ARG A 56 15.09 7.36 -2.19
C ARG A 56 13.68 6.85 -1.91
N PHE A 57 13.42 6.34 -0.71
CA PHE A 57 12.09 5.92 -0.32
C PHE A 57 11.12 7.11 -0.23
N ASP A 58 11.52 8.24 0.36
CA ASP A 58 10.70 9.45 0.40
C ASP A 58 10.41 9.99 -1.02
N ALA A 59 11.42 10.00 -1.89
CA ALA A 59 11.24 10.36 -3.31
C ALA A 59 10.24 9.43 -4.03
N ALA A 60 10.31 8.12 -3.77
CA ALA A 60 9.35 7.16 -4.32
C ALA A 60 7.93 7.37 -3.78
N LEU A 61 7.78 7.77 -2.51
CA LEU A 61 6.49 8.14 -1.94
C LEU A 61 5.89 9.40 -2.61
N MET A 62 6.73 10.39 -2.95
CA MET A 62 6.28 11.57 -3.68
C MET A 62 5.92 11.25 -5.13
N ALA A 63 6.71 10.42 -5.81
CA ALA A 63 6.39 9.95 -7.15
C ALA A 63 5.07 9.15 -7.20
N LEU A 64 4.81 8.33 -6.18
CA LEU A 64 3.54 7.60 -6.04
C LEU A 64 2.34 8.55 -5.93
N ASP A 65 2.49 9.65 -5.19
CA ASP A 65 1.45 10.68 -5.10
C ASP A 65 1.25 11.42 -6.43
N GLU A 66 2.33 11.79 -7.11
CA GLU A 66 2.26 12.46 -8.42
C GLU A 66 1.60 11.57 -9.48
N GLU A 67 1.89 10.27 -9.48
CA GLU A 67 1.35 9.32 -10.45
C GLU A 67 -0.12 8.95 -10.17
N HIS A 68 -0.52 8.87 -8.91
CA HIS A 68 -1.82 8.32 -8.51
C HIS A 68 -2.72 9.33 -7.80
N MET A 69 -2.29 10.57 -7.70
CA MET A 69 -3.05 11.68 -7.10
C MET A 69 -3.54 11.35 -5.69
N LEU A 70 -2.72 10.61 -4.94
CA LEU A 70 -3.08 9.92 -3.70
C LEU A 70 -3.61 10.92 -2.67
N LEU A 71 -2.92 12.05 -2.46
CA LEU A 71 -3.31 13.10 -1.51
C LEU A 71 -4.64 13.76 -1.85
N SER A 72 -4.98 13.87 -3.14
CA SER A 72 -6.24 14.46 -3.61
C SER A 72 -7.38 13.44 -3.79
N ALA A 73 -7.12 12.16 -3.57
CA ALA A 73 -8.11 11.11 -3.76
C ALA A 73 -9.27 11.26 -2.76
N ALA A 74 -10.49 11.33 -3.28
CA ALA A 74 -11.69 11.45 -2.45
C ALA A 74 -11.99 10.17 -1.64
N HIS A 75 -11.62 9.00 -2.18
CA HIS A 75 -11.81 7.72 -1.51
C HIS A 75 -10.64 7.40 -0.59
N VAL A 76 -10.93 7.18 0.69
CA VAL A 76 -10.01 6.60 1.67
C VAL A 76 -10.79 5.71 2.63
N GLU A 77 -10.39 4.45 2.76
CA GLU A 77 -11.05 3.51 3.68
C GLU A 77 -10.03 2.54 4.29
N CYS A 78 -10.02 2.41 5.62
CA CYS A 78 -9.35 1.30 6.28
C CYS A 78 -10.21 0.04 6.12
N THR A 79 -9.81 -0.86 5.22
CA THR A 79 -10.58 -2.06 4.90
C THR A 79 -10.23 -3.23 5.80
N HIS A 80 -8.98 -3.31 6.24
CA HIS A 80 -8.50 -4.35 7.14
C HIS A 80 -7.68 -3.76 8.28
N CYS A 81 -7.97 -4.17 9.52
CA CYS A 81 -7.18 -3.80 10.68
C CYS A 81 -7.17 -4.98 11.65
N ASN A 82 -6.06 -5.73 11.67
CA ASN A 82 -5.89 -6.88 12.54
C ASN A 82 -4.82 -6.60 13.58
N GLU A 83 -5.25 -6.39 14.83
CA GLU A 83 -4.35 -6.14 15.94
C GLU A 83 -3.45 -7.34 16.25
N GLY A 84 -3.95 -8.57 16.19
CA GLY A 84 -3.17 -9.77 16.50
C GLY A 84 -2.01 -9.98 15.52
N ALA A 85 -2.32 -9.94 14.22
CA ALA A 85 -1.34 -10.06 13.15
C ALA A 85 -0.48 -8.79 12.97
N LYS A 86 -0.93 -7.65 13.51
CA LYS A 86 -0.35 -6.31 13.29
C LYS A 86 -0.34 -5.92 11.81
N VAL A 87 -1.41 -6.26 11.09
CA VAL A 87 -1.58 -5.97 9.66
C VAL A 87 -2.70 -4.95 9.47
N VAL A 88 -2.45 -3.95 8.62
CA VAL A 88 -3.43 -2.93 8.24
C VAL A 88 -3.49 -2.84 6.72
N SER A 89 -4.68 -2.77 6.14
CA SER A 89 -4.91 -2.45 4.73
C SER A 89 -5.78 -1.21 4.63
N ILE A 90 -5.35 -0.27 3.80
CA ILE A 90 -6.06 0.97 3.51
C ILE A 90 -6.20 1.10 2.00
N GLU A 91 -7.41 1.34 1.56
CA GLU A 91 -7.68 1.77 0.19
C GLU A 91 -7.61 3.28 0.12
N ARG A 92 -6.91 3.81 -0.89
CA ARG A 92 -6.90 5.24 -1.17
C ARG A 92 -6.85 5.48 -2.68
N GLY A 93 -7.85 6.20 -3.18
CA GLY A 93 -8.03 6.33 -4.63
C GLY A 93 -8.20 4.96 -5.28
N ASP A 94 -7.34 4.64 -6.23
CA ASP A 94 -7.31 3.34 -6.93
C ASP A 94 -6.25 2.37 -6.40
N LEU A 95 -5.66 2.68 -5.23
CA LEU A 95 -4.60 1.90 -4.61
C LEU A 95 -5.09 1.12 -3.40
N VAL A 96 -4.50 -0.06 -3.21
CA VAL A 96 -4.59 -0.85 -1.97
C VAL A 96 -3.21 -0.82 -1.29
N CYS A 97 -3.13 -0.16 -0.14
CA CYS A 97 -1.90 -0.02 0.64
C CYS A 97 -1.93 -1.00 1.83
N VAL A 98 -1.00 -1.94 1.88
CA VAL A 98 -0.90 -2.98 2.90
C VAL A 98 0.34 -2.74 3.76
N PHE A 99 0.18 -2.79 5.07
CA PHE A 99 1.24 -2.59 6.06
C PHE A 99 1.31 -3.80 6.99
N ASN A 100 2.46 -4.47 7.03
CA ASN A 100 2.78 -5.41 8.11
C ASN A 100 3.64 -4.73 9.16
N LEU A 101 3.01 -4.31 10.25
CA LEU A 101 3.65 -3.62 11.38
C LEU A 101 4.18 -4.61 12.43
N SER A 102 4.07 -5.92 12.18
CA SER A 102 4.68 -6.92 13.05
C SER A 102 6.20 -6.82 13.00
N ARG A 103 6.82 -6.72 14.17
CA ARG A 103 8.28 -6.70 14.32
C ARG A 103 8.94 -8.06 14.07
N TYR A 104 8.17 -9.14 14.24
CA TYR A 104 8.71 -10.50 14.37
C TYR A 104 8.07 -11.51 13.43
N HIS A 105 6.91 -11.21 12.85
CA HIS A 105 6.14 -12.17 12.06
C HIS A 105 5.99 -11.69 10.61
N SER A 106 6.59 -12.46 9.70
CA SER A 106 6.19 -12.47 8.31
C SER A 106 4.98 -13.40 8.16
N HIS A 107 3.99 -13.01 7.37
CA HIS A 107 2.80 -13.80 7.12
C HIS A 107 2.84 -14.37 5.70
N VAL A 108 2.58 -15.66 5.55
CA VAL A 108 2.45 -16.34 4.25
C VAL A 108 0.98 -16.60 4.01
N ASP A 109 0.54 -16.48 2.75
CA ASP A 109 -0.86 -16.67 2.34
C ASP A 109 -1.86 -15.83 3.15
N TYR A 110 -1.45 -14.63 3.56
CA TYR A 110 -2.29 -13.72 4.33
C TYR A 110 -3.41 -13.19 3.44
N ARG A 111 -4.65 -13.55 3.77
CA ARG A 111 -5.82 -13.21 2.98
C ARG A 111 -6.31 -11.79 3.30
N LEU A 112 -6.48 -10.97 2.27
CA LEU A 112 -7.06 -9.63 2.35
C LEU A 112 -8.20 -9.47 1.34
N GLY A 113 -9.24 -8.74 1.73
CA GLY A 113 -10.26 -8.28 0.80
C GLY A 113 -9.68 -7.27 -0.18
N MET A 114 -10.06 -7.41 -1.45
CA MET A 114 -9.64 -6.53 -2.55
C MET A 114 -10.87 -5.86 -3.17
N PRO A 115 -10.77 -4.62 -3.68
CA PRO A 115 -11.90 -3.93 -4.31
C PRO A 115 -12.58 -4.71 -5.42
N MET A 116 -11.78 -5.41 -6.24
CA MET A 116 -12.25 -6.13 -7.41
C MET A 116 -11.38 -7.37 -7.63
N ALA A 117 -11.97 -8.39 -8.26
CA ALA A 117 -11.22 -9.54 -8.75
C ALA A 117 -10.42 -9.13 -9.98
N GLY A 118 -9.25 -9.74 -10.17
CA GLY A 118 -8.33 -9.38 -11.24
C GLY A 118 -6.86 -9.34 -10.83
N GLN A 119 -6.02 -8.88 -11.76
CA GLN A 119 -4.58 -8.77 -11.54
C GLN A 119 -4.21 -7.41 -10.97
N TRP A 120 -3.56 -7.42 -9.80
CA TRP A 120 -3.07 -6.25 -9.11
C TRP A 120 -1.55 -6.20 -9.19
N GLN A 121 -1.00 -5.11 -9.72
CA GLN A 121 0.43 -4.87 -9.76
C GLN A 121 0.88 -4.16 -8.48
N ARG A 122 1.97 -4.63 -7.88
CA ARG A 122 2.69 -3.93 -6.82
C ARG A 122 3.42 -2.74 -7.44
N VAL A 123 3.02 -1.54 -7.06
CA VAL A 123 3.58 -0.26 -7.55
C VAL A 123 4.58 0.36 -6.57
N LEU A 124 4.57 -0.09 -5.30
CA LEU A 124 5.58 0.24 -4.32
C LEU A 124 5.84 -0.97 -3.43
N ASP A 125 7.11 -1.25 -3.15
CA ASP A 125 7.57 -2.21 -2.16
C ASP A 125 8.63 -1.57 -1.27
N SER A 126 8.33 -1.38 0.01
CA SER A 126 9.31 -0.81 0.95
C SER A 126 10.46 -1.76 1.26
N ASP A 127 10.35 -3.04 0.91
CA ASP A 127 11.37 -4.05 1.16
C ASP A 127 12.44 -4.10 0.06
N LEU A 128 12.37 -3.27 -0.98
CA LEU A 128 13.40 -3.25 -2.03
C LEU A 128 14.78 -2.87 -1.48
N ALA A 129 15.82 -3.49 -2.03
CA ALA A 129 17.21 -3.20 -1.70
C ALA A 129 17.58 -1.71 -1.89
N ASP A 130 16.97 -1.04 -2.87
CA ASP A 130 17.16 0.41 -3.10
C ASP A 130 16.75 1.25 -1.89
N PHE A 131 15.78 0.77 -1.11
CA PHE A 131 15.31 1.37 0.15
C PHE A 131 15.97 0.71 1.39
N ALA A 132 17.08 -0.01 1.19
CA ALA A 132 17.78 -0.78 2.21
C ALA A 132 16.93 -1.89 2.87
N GLY A 133 15.93 -2.39 2.15
CA GLY A 133 15.17 -3.57 2.51
C GLY A 133 15.86 -4.88 2.12
N HIS A 134 15.15 -6.00 2.26
CA HIS A 134 15.70 -7.34 2.04
C HIS A 134 15.34 -7.98 0.69
N SER A 135 14.59 -7.29 -0.16
CA SER A 135 14.03 -7.75 -1.44
C SER A 135 13.41 -9.14 -1.34
N ARG A 136 12.57 -9.37 -0.31
CA ARG A 136 12.01 -10.71 -0.03
C ARG A 136 10.84 -11.07 -0.94
N LEU A 137 10.25 -10.07 -1.60
CA LEU A 137 9.22 -10.28 -2.61
C LEU A 137 9.96 -10.58 -3.92
N MET A 138 9.82 -11.80 -4.45
CA MET A 138 10.65 -12.29 -5.57
C MET A 138 10.53 -11.40 -6.83
N ASP A 139 11.67 -11.16 -7.50
CA ASP A 139 11.73 -10.48 -8.79
C ASP A 139 10.89 -11.24 -9.84
N GLY A 140 9.95 -10.52 -10.48
CA GLY A 140 8.96 -11.06 -11.43
C GLY A 140 7.59 -11.40 -10.84
N GLY A 141 7.46 -11.37 -9.50
CA GLY A 141 6.23 -11.61 -8.73
C GLY A 141 5.47 -10.33 -8.35
N ASP A 142 5.56 -9.28 -9.17
CA ASP A 142 4.89 -8.00 -8.89
C ASP A 142 3.39 -8.03 -9.14
N THR A 143 2.84 -9.15 -9.61
CA THR A 143 1.40 -9.28 -9.86
C THR A 143 0.78 -10.27 -8.88
N VAL A 144 -0.23 -9.79 -8.17
CA VAL A 144 -1.10 -10.58 -7.31
C VAL A 144 -2.43 -10.80 -8.03
N LEU A 145 -2.97 -12.01 -7.96
CA LEU A 145 -4.31 -12.31 -8.45
C LEU A 145 -5.32 -12.25 -7.30
N ALA A 146 -6.29 -11.36 -7.41
CA ALA A 146 -7.46 -11.33 -6.57
C ALA A 146 -8.55 -12.19 -7.21
N HIS A 147 -9.13 -13.12 -6.45
CA HIS A 147 -10.19 -14.00 -6.91
C HIS A 147 -11.54 -13.57 -6.36
N SER A 148 -12.60 -13.77 -7.14
CA SER A 148 -13.97 -13.67 -6.65
C SER A 148 -14.22 -14.67 -5.54
N LEU A 149 -14.98 -14.23 -4.54
CA LEU A 149 -15.47 -15.07 -3.46
C LEU A 149 -16.80 -15.72 -3.85
N PRO A 150 -17.12 -16.90 -3.30
CA PRO A 150 -18.43 -17.50 -3.48
C PRO A 150 -19.58 -16.56 -3.06
N PRO A 151 -20.79 -16.71 -3.66
CA PRO A 151 -21.93 -15.90 -3.27
C PRO A 151 -22.23 -15.97 -1.77
N GLY A 152 -22.37 -14.81 -1.13
CA GLY A 152 -22.63 -14.69 0.31
C GLY A 152 -21.37 -14.69 1.18
N GLU A 153 -20.18 -14.98 0.62
CA GLU A 153 -18.92 -14.83 1.33
C GLU A 153 -18.33 -13.43 1.11
N LEU A 154 -17.73 -12.89 2.17
CA LEU A 154 -17.02 -11.61 2.15
C LEU A 154 -15.67 -11.76 2.87
N CYS A 155 -14.66 -11.07 2.36
CA CYS A 155 -13.39 -10.85 3.05
C CYS A 155 -13.21 -9.34 3.18
N ASP A 156 -13.08 -8.83 4.41
CA ASP A 156 -12.97 -7.38 4.67
C ASP A 156 -14.11 -6.55 4.03
N ARG A 157 -15.33 -7.10 4.03
CA ARG A 157 -16.53 -6.52 3.38
C ARG A 157 -16.44 -6.43 1.85
N ARG A 158 -15.51 -7.17 1.22
CA ARG A 158 -15.34 -7.23 -0.24
C ARG A 158 -15.68 -8.61 -0.79
N HIS A 159 -16.10 -8.62 -2.06
CA HIS A 159 -16.45 -9.83 -2.83
C HIS A 159 -15.25 -10.46 -3.55
N ALA A 160 -14.07 -9.84 -3.47
CA ALA A 160 -12.84 -10.40 -3.98
C ALA A 160 -11.78 -10.44 -2.87
N ALA A 161 -10.86 -11.39 -2.95
CA ALA A 161 -9.75 -11.50 -2.02
C ALA A 161 -8.47 -11.95 -2.70
N ALA A 162 -7.34 -11.54 -2.16
CA ALA A 162 -6.02 -12.02 -2.55
C ALA A 162 -5.28 -12.62 -1.34
N SER A 163 -4.44 -13.61 -1.61
CA SER A 163 -3.49 -14.16 -0.64
C SER A 163 -2.11 -13.58 -0.89
N LEU A 164 -1.51 -12.99 0.15
CA LEU A 164 -0.25 -12.26 0.05
C LEU A 164 0.83 -12.87 0.94
N TYR A 165 2.07 -12.82 0.48
CA TYR A 165 3.22 -12.89 1.38
C TYR A 165 3.53 -11.48 1.90
N LEU A 166 3.48 -11.30 3.22
CA LEU A 166 3.69 -10.04 3.92
C LEU A 166 4.89 -10.16 4.85
N PRO A 167 6.10 -9.77 4.43
CA PRO A 167 7.27 -9.79 5.30
C PRO A 167 7.10 -8.86 6.52
N ALA A 168 7.78 -9.18 7.64
CA ALA A 168 7.76 -8.33 8.83
C ALA A 168 8.32 -6.92 8.53
N LEU A 169 7.67 -5.89 9.09
CA LEU A 169 8.02 -4.47 8.97
C LEU A 169 8.10 -3.95 7.54
N THR A 170 7.12 -4.29 6.70
CA THR A 170 7.06 -3.80 5.31
C THR A 170 5.73 -3.12 4.99
N ALA A 171 5.77 -2.31 3.94
CA ALA A 171 4.61 -1.76 3.26
C ALA A 171 4.65 -2.16 1.78
N SER A 172 3.51 -2.55 1.23
CA SER A 172 3.34 -2.84 -0.19
C SER A 172 2.10 -2.11 -0.70
N VAL A 173 2.21 -1.49 -1.87
CA VAL A 173 1.09 -0.76 -2.50
C VAL A 173 0.77 -1.43 -3.82
N PHE A 174 -0.51 -1.68 -4.05
CA PHE A 174 -1.01 -2.36 -5.23
C PHE A 174 -1.97 -1.48 -6.02
N LYS A 175 -1.92 -1.60 -7.34
CA LYS A 175 -2.82 -0.97 -8.31
C LYS A 175 -3.39 -2.03 -9.25
N MET A 176 -4.67 -1.95 -9.58
CA MET A 176 -5.26 -2.86 -10.56
C MET A 176 -4.60 -2.65 -11.93
N LYS A 177 -4.21 -3.73 -12.62
CA LYS A 177 -3.73 -3.64 -14.00
C LYS A 177 -4.87 -3.18 -14.92
N PRO A 178 -4.61 -2.27 -15.88
CA PRO A 178 -5.63 -1.83 -16.83
C PRO A 178 -6.31 -3.01 -17.54
N GLY A 179 -7.64 -3.04 -17.54
CA GLY A 179 -8.44 -4.07 -18.20
C GLY A 179 -8.37 -5.47 -17.58
N ALA A 180 -7.70 -5.64 -16.44
CA ALA A 180 -7.60 -6.94 -15.76
C ALA A 180 -8.65 -7.13 -14.65
N GLY A 181 -9.38 -6.08 -14.30
CA GLY A 181 -10.42 -6.09 -13.28
C GLY A 181 -11.78 -6.49 -13.83
N TYR A 182 -12.54 -7.25 -13.03
CA TYR A 182 -13.95 -7.50 -13.27
C TYR A 182 -14.71 -7.45 -11.95
N ASP A 183 -15.96 -6.98 -11.99
CA ASP A 183 -16.83 -6.98 -10.81
C ASP A 183 -17.38 -8.40 -10.61
N PRO A 184 -17.08 -9.05 -9.46
CA PRO A 184 -17.64 -10.36 -9.15
C PRO A 184 -19.17 -10.40 -9.26
N MET A 185 -19.87 -9.32 -8.90
CA MET A 185 -21.34 -9.27 -8.85
C MET A 185 -22.00 -9.10 -10.23
N GLU A 186 -21.33 -8.45 -11.18
CA GLU A 186 -21.81 -8.36 -12.57
C GLU A 186 -21.73 -9.75 -13.25
N THR A 187 -20.65 -10.50 -13.03
CA THR A 187 -20.48 -11.84 -13.60
C THR A 187 -21.56 -12.81 -13.12
N TYR A 188 -21.86 -12.85 -11.82
CA TYR A 188 -22.95 -13.70 -11.29
C TYR A 188 -24.33 -13.34 -11.84
N SER A 189 -24.60 -12.05 -12.07
CA SER A 189 -25.89 -11.61 -12.63
C SER A 189 -26.06 -12.08 -14.07
N SER A 190 -24.98 -12.09 -14.86
CA SER A 190 -24.99 -12.62 -16.23
C SER A 190 -25.11 -14.16 -16.30
N GLU A 191 -24.54 -14.89 -15.35
CA GLU A 191 -24.66 -16.35 -15.28
C GLU A 191 -26.06 -16.80 -14.82
N LEU A 192 -26.68 -16.07 -13.88
CA LEU A 192 -28.05 -16.34 -13.43
C LEU A 192 -29.11 -15.86 -14.44
N GLY A 193 -28.82 -14.85 -15.26
CA GLY A 193 -29.68 -14.40 -16.36
C GLY A 193 -29.71 -15.36 -17.56
N GLY A 194 -28.84 -16.38 -17.59
CA GLY A 194 -28.79 -17.41 -18.63
C GLY A 194 -29.69 -18.62 -18.38
N ALA A 195 -30.39 -18.68 -17.25
CA ALA A 195 -31.30 -19.78 -16.90
C ALA A 195 -32.73 -19.27 -16.71
N GLY A 196 -33.52 -19.24 -17.79
CA GLY A 196 -34.96 -19.01 -17.69
C GLY A 196 -35.65 -18.52 -18.95
N ASP A 197 -35.49 -19.21 -20.09
CA ASP A 197 -36.53 -19.20 -21.12
C ASP A 197 -37.42 -20.42 -20.87
N TYR A 198 -38.25 -20.34 -19.81
CA TYR A 198 -39.41 -21.21 -19.72
C TYR A 198 -40.49 -20.52 -20.53
N GLY A 199 -40.71 -21.05 -21.74
CA GLY A 199 -41.69 -20.55 -22.68
C GLY A 199 -43.04 -20.29 -22.02
N GLU A 200 -43.65 -19.16 -22.40
CA GLU A 200 -45.04 -18.85 -22.14
C GLU A 200 -45.92 -19.96 -22.72
N GLU A 201 -46.39 -20.89 -21.88
CA GLU A 201 -47.61 -21.64 -22.20
C GLU A 201 -48.81 -20.74 -21.89
N GLU A 202 -49.37 -20.13 -22.94
CA GLU A 202 -50.72 -19.59 -22.92
C GLU A 202 -51.72 -20.69 -22.51
N VAL A 203 -52.31 -20.55 -21.33
CA VAL A 203 -53.47 -21.35 -20.91
C VAL A 203 -54.73 -20.60 -21.30
N TRP A 204 -55.35 -21.02 -22.40
CA TRP A 204 -56.73 -20.70 -22.76
C TRP A 204 -57.64 -21.90 -22.39
N TRP A 205 -58.42 -21.72 -21.31
CA TRP A 205 -59.53 -22.55 -20.77
C TRP A 205 -59.29 -24.04 -20.53
#